data_AF-A0A9D2F5N5-F1
#
_entry.id   AF-A0A9D2F5N5-F1
#
_cell.length_a   1.000
_cell.length_b   1.000
_cell.length_c   1.000
_cell.angle_alpha   90.00
_cell.angle_beta   90.00
_cell.angle_gamma   90.00
#
_symmetry.space_group_name_H-M   'P 1'
#
loop_
_entity.id
_entity.type
_entity.pdbx_description
1 polymer ?
#
loop_
_entity_poly.entity_id
_entity_poly.type
_entity_poly.pdbx_seq_one_letter_code
_entity_poly.pdbx_strand_id
1 'polypeptide(L)'
;MVKTKEELKAIFVTGAVPTQQDFADLIEGVQGPQGVKGDTGVAGPKGDTGSTGPKGDTGATGSNGKSVKAIALTTDVDGKVTGGSATLSDDSVVAITITTPS
;
A
#
# COMPACT_ATOMS: atom_id res chain seq x y z
N MET A 1 37.35 -43.25 -38.50
CA MET A 1 37.06 -44.12 -37.33
C MET A 1 37.86 -43.52 -36.19
N VAL A 2 37.20 -42.91 -35.20
CA VAL A 2 37.88 -42.21 -34.10
C VAL A 2 38.66 -43.25 -33.30
N LYS A 3 39.97 -43.09 -33.16
CA LYS A 3 40.76 -44.05 -32.38
C LYS A 3 40.42 -43.94 -30.90
N THR A 4 39.97 -45.02 -30.30
CA THR A 4 39.56 -45.04 -28.89
C THR A 4 40.77 -45.12 -27.96
N LYS A 5 40.58 -44.81 -26.67
CA LYS A 5 41.63 -44.93 -25.65
C LYS A 5 42.22 -46.34 -25.59
N GLU A 6 41.43 -47.35 -25.92
CA GLU A 6 41.78 -48.76 -25.95
C GLU A 6 42.70 -49.10 -27.13
N GLU A 7 42.49 -48.50 -28.29
CA GLU A 7 43.32 -48.71 -29.48
C GLU A 7 44.70 -48.06 -29.33
N LEU A 8 44.79 -46.90 -28.67
CA LEU A 8 46.07 -46.27 -28.35
C LEU A 8 46.89 -47.11 -27.35
N LYS A 9 46.21 -47.67 -26.33
CA LYS A 9 46.85 -48.59 -25.37
C LYS A 9 47.42 -49.82 -26.08
N ALA A 10 46.70 -50.37 -27.06
CA ALA A 10 47.16 -51.52 -27.83
C ALA A 10 48.45 -51.22 -28.64
N ILE A 11 48.59 -50.02 -29.21
CA ILE A 11 49.80 -49.58 -29.93
C ILE A 11 51.02 -49.52 -28.99
N PHE A 12 50.84 -48.98 -27.77
CA PHE A 12 51.90 -48.96 -26.77
C PHE A 12 52.29 -50.37 -26.30
N VAL A 13 51.33 -51.28 -26.17
CA VAL A 13 51.58 -52.68 -25.78
C VAL A 13 52.34 -53.44 -26.86
N THR A 14 52.10 -53.15 -28.14
CA THR A 14 52.83 -53.76 -29.26
C THR A 14 54.20 -53.13 -29.53
N GLY A 15 54.58 -52.08 -28.78
CA GLY A 15 55.87 -51.39 -28.91
C GLY A 15 55.97 -50.48 -30.14
N ALA A 16 54.87 -50.26 -30.86
CA ALA A 16 54.81 -49.31 -31.96
C ALA A 16 54.76 -47.88 -31.42
N VAL A 17 55.49 -46.96 -32.04
CA VAL A 17 55.43 -45.54 -31.69
C VAL A 17 54.14 -44.95 -32.25
N PRO A 18 53.22 -44.46 -31.41
CA PRO A 18 51.99 -43.83 -31.88
C PRO A 18 52.32 -42.56 -32.68
N THR A 19 51.55 -42.35 -33.74
CA THR A 19 51.69 -41.18 -34.61
C THR A 19 50.94 -39.98 -34.02
N GLN A 20 51.31 -38.77 -34.45
CA GLN A 20 50.62 -37.55 -34.06
C GLN A 20 49.11 -37.58 -34.40
N GLN A 21 48.74 -38.27 -35.48
CA GLN A 21 47.34 -38.46 -35.88
C GLN A 21 46.58 -39.33 -34.88
N ASP A 22 47.22 -40.37 -34.33
CA ASP A 22 46.59 -41.23 -33.31
C ASP A 22 46.21 -40.41 -32.07
N PHE A 23 47.05 -39.46 -31.68
CA PHE A 23 46.74 -38.54 -30.58
C PHE A 23 45.69 -37.51 -30.97
N ALA A 24 45.68 -37.00 -32.21
CA ALA A 24 44.71 -36.02 -32.69
C ALA A 24 43.27 -36.56 -32.68
N ASP A 25 43.09 -37.80 -33.14
CA ASP A 25 41.77 -38.46 -33.16
C ASP A 25 41.19 -38.64 -31.75
N LEU A 26 42.06 -38.81 -30.74
CA LEU A 26 41.64 -38.91 -29.34
C LEU A 26 41.07 -37.59 -28.80
N ILE A 27 41.59 -36.45 -29.25
CA ILE A 27 41.19 -35.11 -28.77
C ILE A 27 39.89 -34.66 -29.46
N GLU A 28 39.70 -35.02 -30.74
CA GLU A 28 38.51 -34.69 -31.51
C GLU A 28 37.23 -35.36 -30.98
N GLY A 29 37.35 -36.49 -30.25
CA GLY A 29 36.21 -37.23 -29.72
C GLY A 29 35.69 -36.81 -28.34
N VAL A 30 36.38 -35.92 -27.62
CA VAL A 30 36.01 -35.58 -26.23
C VAL A 30 35.24 -34.28 -26.18
N GLN A 31 33.93 -34.34 -26.46
CA GLN A 31 33.05 -33.24 -26.07
C GLN A 31 32.97 -33.21 -24.54
N GLY A 32 33.29 -32.05 -23.94
CA GLY A 32 33.13 -31.86 -22.50
C GLY A 32 31.68 -32.04 -22.04
N PRO A 33 31.43 -32.35 -20.76
CA PRO A 33 30.07 -32.44 -20.25
C PRO A 33 29.33 -31.12 -20.48
N GLN A 34 28.03 -31.20 -20.78
CA GLN A 34 27.18 -30.02 -20.86
C GLN A 34 27.24 -29.27 -19.52
N GLY A 35 27.40 -27.95 -19.57
CA GLY A 35 27.39 -27.11 -18.37
C GLY A 35 26.07 -27.23 -17.61
N VAL A 36 26.13 -27.12 -16.28
CA VAL A 36 24.93 -27.12 -15.44
C VAL A 36 24.03 -25.94 -15.80
N LYS A 37 22.72 -26.15 -15.69
CA LYS A 37 21.75 -25.05 -15.83
C LYS A 37 22.02 -24.00 -14.75
N GLY A 38 22.01 -22.72 -15.13
CA GLY A 38 22.15 -21.63 -14.17
C GLY A 38 20.99 -21.57 -13.17
N ASP A 39 21.27 -21.03 -11.99
CA ASP A 39 20.27 -20.86 -10.93
C ASP A 39 19.13 -19.93 -11.35
N THR A 40 17.97 -20.13 -10.73
CA THR A 40 16.82 -19.22 -10.89
C THR A 40 17.19 -17.84 -10.37
N GLY A 41 16.80 -16.79 -11.10
CA GLY A 41 17.01 -15.41 -10.68
C GLY A 41 16.31 -15.08 -9.35
N VAL A 42 16.87 -14.12 -8.62
CA VAL A 42 16.28 -13.61 -7.38
C VAL A 42 14.90 -12.98 -7.63
N ALA A 43 14.01 -13.06 -6.63
CA ALA A 43 12.75 -12.34 -6.66
C ALA A 43 12.99 -10.83 -6.82
N GLY A 44 12.13 -10.16 -7.58
CA GLY A 44 12.19 -8.71 -7.75
C GLY A 44 11.95 -7.95 -6.44
N PRO A 45 12.35 -6.68 -6.35
CA PRO A 45 12.11 -5.86 -5.17
C PRO A 45 10.61 -5.70 -4.92
N LYS A 46 10.25 -5.49 -3.64
CA LYS A 46 8.88 -5.09 -3.26
C LYS A 46 8.55 -3.76 -3.94
N GLY A 47 7.31 -3.63 -4.43
CA GLY A 47 6.82 -2.37 -4.99
C GLY A 47 6.74 -1.25 -3.94
N ASP A 48 6.76 0.00 -4.43
CA ASP A 48 6.67 1.19 -3.59
C ASP A 48 5.34 1.27 -2.83
N THR A 49 5.35 2.00 -1.70
CA THR A 49 4.13 2.29 -0.94
C THR A 49 3.25 3.26 -1.73
N GLY A 50 1.93 3.03 -1.74
CA GLY A 50 0.99 3.92 -2.40
C GLY A 50 0.97 5.34 -1.84
N SER A 51 0.55 6.30 -2.66
CA SER A 51 0.42 7.71 -2.25
C SER A 51 -0.60 7.89 -1.13
N THR A 52 -0.37 8.88 -0.25
CA THR A 52 -1.37 9.32 0.72
C THR A 52 -2.68 9.72 0.04
N GLY A 53 -3.82 9.37 0.63
CA GLY A 53 -5.15 9.73 0.12
C GLY A 53 -5.39 11.25 0.13
N PRO A 54 -6.41 11.73 -0.61
CA PRO A 54 -6.76 13.14 -0.63
C PRO A 54 -7.23 13.63 0.74
N LYS A 55 -7.05 14.93 0.99
CA LYS A 55 -7.65 15.59 2.16
C LYS A 55 -9.17 15.51 2.07
N GLY A 56 -9.84 15.27 3.19
CA GLY A 56 -11.30 15.28 3.27
C GLY A 56 -11.90 16.68 3.03
N ASP A 57 -13.17 16.71 2.67
CA ASP A 57 -13.91 17.94 2.40
C ASP A 57 -14.03 18.85 3.63
N THR A 58 -14.20 20.14 3.40
CA THR A 58 -14.46 21.11 4.46
C THR A 58 -15.88 20.92 5.00
N GLY A 59 -16.07 21.01 6.32
CA GLY A 59 -17.39 20.90 6.94
C GLY A 59 -18.34 22.02 6.51
N ALA A 60 -19.65 21.77 6.62
CA ALA A 60 -20.69 22.76 6.31
C ALA A 60 -20.58 23.99 7.23
N THR A 61 -20.88 25.17 6.69
CA THR A 61 -20.97 26.41 7.49
C THR A 61 -22.14 26.30 8.47
N GLY A 62 -21.93 26.72 9.73
CA GLY A 62 -22.99 26.75 10.74
C GLY A 62 -24.12 27.70 10.35
N SER A 63 -25.36 27.38 10.76
CA SER A 63 -26.50 28.28 10.55
C SER A 63 -26.31 29.57 11.34
N ASN A 64 -26.69 30.71 10.74
CA ASN A 64 -26.70 32.00 11.42
C ASN A 64 -27.59 31.92 12.67
N GLY A 65 -27.05 32.23 13.85
CA GLY A 65 -27.83 32.28 15.09
C GLY A 65 -28.91 33.36 15.02
N LYS A 66 -30.11 33.05 15.52
CA LYS A 66 -31.22 34.01 15.60
C LYS A 66 -30.95 35.00 16.74
N SER A 67 -31.02 36.30 16.47
CA SER A 67 -30.91 37.33 17.52
C SER A 67 -32.28 37.59 18.17
N VAL A 68 -32.29 38.18 19.36
CA VAL A 68 -33.53 38.58 20.05
C VAL A 68 -33.99 39.93 19.50
N LYS A 69 -35.23 40.00 19.00
CA LYS A 69 -35.88 41.21 18.47
C LYS A 69 -36.62 41.98 19.57
N ALA A 70 -37.35 41.28 20.43
CA ALA A 70 -38.12 41.88 21.52
C ALA A 70 -38.31 40.91 22.69
N ILE A 71 -38.58 41.45 23.88
CA ILE A 71 -38.94 40.69 25.08
C ILE A 71 -40.21 41.30 25.66
N ALA A 72 -41.20 40.45 25.92
CA ALA A 72 -42.41 40.80 26.67
C ALA A 72 -42.42 40.01 27.98
N LEU A 73 -42.59 40.71 29.10
CA LEU A 73 -42.65 40.09 30.43
C LEU A 73 -44.08 40.17 30.98
N THR A 74 -44.50 39.12 31.67
CA THR A 74 -45.77 39.08 32.40
C THR A 74 -45.45 39.23 33.88
N THR A 75 -46.09 40.18 34.54
CA THR A 75 -45.99 40.40 35.99
C THR A 75 -47.31 40.11 36.69
N ASP A 76 -47.25 39.72 37.96
CA ASP A 76 -48.43 39.67 38.84
C ASP A 76 -48.78 41.05 39.41
N VAL A 77 -49.81 41.07 40.28
CA VAL A 77 -50.31 42.29 40.94
C VAL A 77 -49.30 42.90 41.92
N ASP A 78 -48.31 42.11 42.35
CA ASP A 78 -47.24 42.53 43.25
C ASP A 78 -45.98 42.97 42.46
N GLY A 79 -46.05 42.96 41.12
CA GLY A 79 -44.95 43.35 40.23
C GLY A 79 -43.90 42.25 40.01
N LYS A 80 -44.13 41.03 40.46
CA LYS A 80 -43.21 39.89 40.26
C LYS A 80 -43.42 39.29 38.88
N VAL A 81 -42.32 39.03 38.18
CA VAL A 81 -42.36 38.38 36.86
C VAL A 81 -42.80 36.92 37.01
N THR A 82 -43.93 36.57 36.37
CA THR A 82 -44.52 35.23 36.38
C THR A 82 -44.29 34.48 35.06
N GLY A 83 -43.87 35.19 34.01
CA GLY A 83 -43.57 34.60 32.71
C GLY A 83 -43.12 35.64 31.70
N GLY A 84 -43.01 35.23 30.45
CA GLY A 84 -42.74 36.15 29.34
C GLY A 84 -42.58 35.42 28.03
N SER A 85 -42.27 36.18 26.99
CA SER A 85 -41.89 35.66 25.68
C SER A 85 -40.76 36.47 25.07
N ALA A 86 -39.91 35.80 24.30
CA ALA A 86 -38.87 36.41 23.48
C ALA A 86 -39.24 36.24 22.01
N THR A 87 -39.30 37.35 21.27
CA THR A 87 -39.44 37.34 19.82
C THR A 87 -38.05 37.35 19.20
N LEU A 88 -37.77 36.42 18.29
CA LEU A 88 -36.50 36.29 17.59
C LEU A 88 -36.48 37.14 16.31
N SER A 89 -35.31 37.24 15.68
CA SER A 89 -35.10 38.01 14.44
C SER A 89 -35.97 37.56 13.26
N ASP A 90 -36.44 36.32 13.29
CA ASP A 90 -37.33 35.71 12.28
C ASP A 90 -38.81 35.70 12.71
N ASP A 91 -39.17 36.51 13.70
CA ASP A 91 -40.52 36.61 14.26
C ASP A 91 -41.03 35.35 14.99
N SER A 92 -40.17 34.32 15.17
CA SER A 92 -40.47 33.20 16.06
C SER A 92 -40.60 33.68 17.51
N VAL A 93 -41.58 33.16 18.25
CA VAL A 93 -41.80 33.48 19.66
C VAL A 93 -41.44 32.29 20.55
N VAL A 94 -40.55 32.51 21.51
CA VAL A 94 -40.12 31.52 22.51
C VAL A 94 -40.66 31.90 23.87
N ALA A 95 -41.26 30.96 24.60
CA ALA A 95 -41.75 31.20 25.95
C ALA A 95 -40.60 31.29 26.97
N ILE A 96 -40.66 32.28 27.85
CA ILE A 96 -39.77 32.44 29.00
C ILE A 96 -40.48 31.85 30.22
N THR A 97 -39.94 30.76 30.74
CA THR A 97 -40.46 30.10 31.95
C THR A 97 -39.72 30.61 33.18
N ILE A 98 -40.45 31.16 34.15
CA ILE A 98 -39.91 31.52 35.46
C ILE A 98 -40.14 30.37 36.43
N THR A 99 -39.06 29.79 36.95
CA THR A 99 -39.13 28.80 38.03
C THR A 99 -38.78 29.48 39.35
N THR A 100 -39.66 29.37 40.34
CA THR A 100 -39.34 29.76 41.71
C THR A 100 -38.67 28.58 42.41
N PRO A 101 -37.43 28.71 42.92
CA PRO A 101 -36.85 27.67 43.75
C PRO A 101 -37.72 27.43 44.99
N SER A 102 -37.91 26.15 45.35
CA SER A 102 -38.69 25.70 46.51
C SER A 102 -37.96 25.93 47.83
#